data_AF-A0A447N8V0-F1
#
_entry.id   AF-A0A447N8V0-F1
#
_cell.length_a   1.000
_cell.length_b   1.000
_cell.length_c   1.000
_cell.angle_alpha   90.00
_cell.angle_beta   90.00
_cell.angle_gamma   90.00
#
_symmetry.space_group_name_H-M   'P 1'
#
loop_
_entity.id
_entity.type
_entity.pdbx_description
1 polymer ?
#
loop_
_entity_poly.entity_id
_entity_poly.type
_entity_poly.pdbx_seq_one_letter_code
_entity_poly.pdbx_strand_id
1 'polypeptide(L)'
;MDDHGFLDIETPMLTKATPEGARDYLVPSRVHKGKFYALPQSPQLFKQLLMMSGFDRYYQIVKCFRDEDLRADRQPEFTQIDVETSFMTAPQVREVMEALVRHLWLEVKGVDLGDFPVMTFAEAERRYGSDKPDLRNPMELVDVADLLKSVEFAVFAGPANDPKGRVAALRVPGGAQLSRKQIDDYGNFVKIYGAKGLAYIKVNERAKGLDGINSPVAKFLTADIVEAILERTGAQDGDMIFFGADNKKVVADALGALRLKLAKT
;
A
#
# COMPACT_ATOMS: atom_id res chain seq x y z
N MET A 1 -3.82 -1.93 -28.65
CA MET A 1 -2.59 -2.76 -28.58
C MET A 1 -2.09 -3.06 -29.98
N ASP A 2 -2.96 -3.60 -30.84
CA ASP A 2 -2.69 -3.84 -32.27
C ASP A 2 -2.14 -2.62 -33.00
N ASP A 3 -2.76 -1.45 -32.83
CA ASP A 3 -2.30 -0.18 -33.43
C ASP A 3 -0.88 0.23 -33.01
N HIS A 4 -0.39 -0.31 -31.89
CA HIS A 4 0.97 -0.07 -31.37
C HIS A 4 1.94 -1.23 -31.71
N GLY A 5 1.55 -2.12 -32.62
CA GLY A 5 2.39 -3.21 -33.13
C GLY A 5 2.59 -4.38 -32.15
N PHE A 6 1.72 -4.53 -31.16
CA PHE A 6 1.73 -5.70 -30.28
C PHE A 6 1.05 -6.89 -30.97
N LEU A 7 1.63 -8.08 -30.81
CA LEU A 7 1.08 -9.32 -31.34
C LEU A 7 0.24 -10.04 -30.28
N ASP A 8 -1.00 -10.39 -30.62
CA ASP A 8 -1.84 -11.27 -29.81
C ASP A 8 -1.42 -12.73 -30.02
N ILE A 9 -0.78 -13.33 -29.02
CA ILE A 9 -0.26 -14.70 -29.11
C ILE A 9 -0.82 -15.51 -27.94
N GLU A 10 -1.50 -16.61 -28.23
CA GLU A 10 -2.00 -17.50 -27.17
C GLU A 10 -0.85 -18.29 -26.52
N THR A 11 -0.94 -18.47 -25.20
CA THR A 11 0.00 -19.28 -24.43
C THR A 11 -0.70 -20.49 -23.78
N PRO A 12 -0.03 -21.64 -23.64
CA PRO A 12 -0.70 -22.86 -23.17
C PRO A 12 -1.11 -22.79 -21.69
N MET A 13 -2.25 -23.41 -21.37
CA MET A 13 -2.79 -23.50 -20.00
C MET A 13 -2.26 -24.69 -19.20
N LEU A 14 -1.81 -25.76 -19.86
CA LEU A 14 -1.25 -26.92 -19.18
C LEU A 14 0.26 -26.78 -19.09
N THR A 15 0.72 -26.12 -18.02
CA THR A 15 2.11 -25.75 -17.83
C THR A 15 2.81 -26.67 -16.82
N LYS A 16 4.07 -26.40 -16.50
CA LYS A 16 4.84 -27.12 -15.48
C LYS A 16 4.77 -26.32 -14.17
N ALA A 17 4.51 -27.00 -13.06
CA ALA A 17 4.52 -26.37 -11.74
C ALA A 17 5.88 -25.72 -11.42
N THR A 18 5.84 -24.55 -10.78
CA THR A 18 7.02 -23.82 -10.29
C THR A 18 6.83 -23.52 -8.80
N PRO A 19 7.84 -23.76 -7.95
CA PRO A 19 7.69 -23.66 -6.49
C PRO A 19 7.61 -22.23 -5.95
N GLU A 20 7.78 -21.22 -6.79
CA GLU A 20 7.76 -19.79 -6.41
C GLU A 20 6.43 -19.15 -6.81
N GLY A 21 5.96 -18.16 -6.03
CA GLY A 21 4.71 -17.43 -6.28
C GLY A 21 3.56 -17.88 -5.39
N ALA A 22 2.36 -17.99 -5.98
CA ALA A 22 1.17 -18.53 -5.34
C ALA A 22 1.13 -20.06 -5.42
N ARG A 23 0.13 -20.70 -4.79
CA ARG A 23 -0.14 -22.12 -5.02
C ARG A 23 -0.76 -22.37 -6.40
N ASP A 24 -0.28 -23.40 -7.08
CA ASP A 24 -0.77 -23.82 -8.40
C ASP A 24 -2.00 -24.74 -8.29
N TYR A 25 -2.97 -24.57 -9.19
CA TYR A 25 -3.94 -25.62 -9.47
C TYR A 25 -3.30 -26.74 -10.29
N LEU A 26 -3.44 -27.99 -9.83
CA LEU A 26 -2.85 -29.16 -10.48
C LEU A 26 -3.87 -29.94 -11.31
N VAL A 27 -3.46 -30.34 -12.51
CA VAL A 27 -4.24 -31.18 -13.42
C VAL A 27 -3.51 -32.52 -13.62
N PRO A 28 -4.05 -33.65 -13.11
CA PRO A 28 -3.37 -34.94 -13.22
C PRO A 28 -3.27 -35.41 -14.67
N SER A 29 -2.08 -35.89 -15.08
CA SER A 29 -1.88 -36.43 -16.43
C SER A 29 -2.36 -37.87 -16.52
N ARG A 30 -3.31 -38.14 -17.42
CA ARG A 30 -3.72 -39.51 -17.76
C ARG A 30 -2.58 -40.30 -18.41
N VAL A 31 -1.74 -39.63 -19.20
CA VAL A 31 -0.68 -40.26 -20.01
C VAL A 31 0.57 -40.55 -19.17
N HIS A 32 0.92 -39.63 -18.27
CA HIS A 32 2.13 -39.73 -17.46
C HIS A 32 1.79 -40.00 -15.99
N LYS A 33 1.72 -41.28 -15.61
CA LYS A 33 1.40 -41.71 -14.24
C LYS A 33 2.29 -41.01 -13.22
N GLY A 34 1.68 -40.42 -12.20
CA GLY A 34 2.37 -39.70 -11.12
C GLY A 34 2.84 -38.29 -11.47
N LYS A 35 2.53 -37.78 -12.67
CA LYS A 35 2.83 -36.40 -13.08
C LYS A 35 1.57 -35.56 -13.20
N PHE A 36 1.75 -34.26 -13.00
CA PHE A 36 0.70 -33.26 -13.03
C PHE A 36 1.14 -32.11 -13.94
N TYR A 37 0.17 -31.49 -14.61
CA TYR A 37 0.30 -30.14 -15.14
C TYR A 37 -0.10 -29.13 -14.06
N ALA A 38 0.31 -27.88 -14.23
CA ALA A 38 -0.13 -26.74 -13.44
C ALA A 38 -0.84 -25.73 -14.34
N LEU A 39 -1.96 -25.18 -13.85
CA LEU A 39 -2.58 -24.02 -14.49
C LEU A 39 -1.74 -22.77 -14.19
N PRO A 40 -1.53 -21.86 -15.17
CA PRO A 40 -0.59 -20.76 -15.02
C PRO A 40 -1.13 -19.69 -14.08
N GLN A 41 -0.28 -19.24 -13.15
CA GLN A 41 -0.53 -18.03 -12.36
C GLN A 41 -0.46 -16.74 -13.19
N SER A 42 0.31 -16.80 -14.29
CA SER A 42 0.47 -15.82 -15.37
C SER A 42 1.28 -16.48 -16.49
N PRO A 43 1.26 -15.96 -17.72
CA PRO A 43 2.10 -16.47 -18.82
C PRO A 43 3.58 -15.98 -18.74
N GLN A 44 4.08 -15.60 -17.56
CA GLN A 44 5.37 -14.93 -17.36
C GLN A 44 6.56 -15.60 -18.08
N LEU A 45 6.70 -16.92 -17.98
CA LEU A 45 7.79 -17.62 -18.66
C LEU A 45 7.58 -17.67 -20.17
N PHE A 46 6.34 -17.81 -20.64
CA PHE A 46 6.03 -17.87 -22.06
C PHE A 46 6.25 -16.54 -22.76
N LYS A 47 5.81 -15.42 -22.17
CA LYS A 47 6.03 -14.09 -22.76
C LYS A 47 7.52 -13.75 -22.87
N GLN A 48 8.32 -14.15 -21.88
CA GLN A 48 9.79 -14.02 -21.95
C GLN A 48 10.39 -14.90 -23.05
N LEU A 49 9.92 -16.14 -23.22
CA LEU A 49 10.32 -17.01 -24.33
C LEU A 49 9.89 -16.45 -25.69
N LEU A 50 8.75 -15.77 -25.78
CA LEU A 50 8.32 -15.09 -27.00
C LEU A 50 9.26 -13.92 -27.34
N MET A 51 9.70 -13.15 -26.36
CA MET A 51 10.74 -12.12 -26.58
C MET A 51 12.05 -12.76 -27.09
N MET A 52 12.47 -13.87 -26.48
CA MET A 52 13.64 -14.64 -26.95
C MET A 52 13.44 -15.28 -28.34
N SER A 53 12.19 -15.50 -28.76
CA SER A 53 11.83 -16.04 -30.08
C SER A 53 11.87 -14.99 -31.19
N GLY A 54 12.22 -13.74 -30.85
CA GLY A 54 12.35 -12.63 -31.80
C GLY A 54 11.08 -11.81 -32.00
N PHE A 55 10.00 -12.08 -31.25
CA PHE A 55 8.85 -11.19 -31.22
C PHE A 55 9.18 -9.94 -30.40
N ASP A 56 9.02 -8.75 -30.99
CA ASP A 56 9.41 -7.50 -30.35
C ASP A 56 8.38 -7.03 -29.29
N ARG A 57 7.09 -7.23 -29.58
CA ARG A 57 5.98 -6.78 -28.73
C ARG A 57 4.88 -7.81 -28.72
N TYR A 58 4.46 -8.20 -27.54
CA TYR A 58 3.46 -9.23 -27.32
C TYR A 58 2.42 -8.73 -26.32
N TYR A 59 1.16 -9.08 -26.56
CA TYR A 59 0.12 -8.95 -25.57
C TYR A 59 -0.84 -10.15 -25.62
N GLN A 60 -1.60 -10.37 -24.54
CA GLN A 60 -2.67 -11.37 -24.52
C GLN A 60 -3.70 -10.98 -23.44
N ILE A 61 -4.99 -11.13 -23.74
CA ILE A 61 -6.04 -11.15 -22.72
C ILE A 61 -6.22 -12.59 -22.26
N VAL A 62 -5.62 -12.95 -21.12
CA VAL A 62 -5.37 -14.34 -20.74
C VAL A 62 -6.00 -14.69 -19.39
N LYS A 63 -6.47 -15.93 -19.26
CA LYS A 63 -6.94 -16.49 -17.99
C LYS A 63 -5.77 -16.94 -17.13
N CYS A 64 -5.82 -16.57 -15.85
CA CYS A 64 -4.82 -16.88 -14.85
C CYS A 64 -5.48 -17.53 -13.62
N PHE A 65 -4.74 -18.41 -12.96
CA PHE A 65 -5.26 -19.26 -11.89
C PHE A 65 -4.35 -19.21 -10.66
N ARG A 66 -4.92 -18.99 -9.48
CA ARG A 66 -4.20 -19.01 -8.19
C ARG A 66 -5.03 -19.74 -7.14
N ASP A 67 -4.47 -20.78 -6.54
CA ASP A 67 -5.13 -21.57 -5.49
C ASP A 67 -4.92 -20.94 -4.10
N GLU A 68 -5.46 -19.73 -3.94
CA GLU A 68 -5.36 -18.90 -2.75
C GLU A 68 -6.74 -18.56 -2.17
N ASP A 69 -6.78 -18.22 -0.88
CA ASP A 69 -8.03 -17.78 -0.23
C ASP A 69 -8.60 -16.52 -0.91
N LEU A 70 -9.92 -16.50 -1.08
CA LEU A 70 -10.63 -15.43 -1.76
C LEU A 70 -10.73 -14.16 -0.92
N ARG A 71 -10.88 -13.02 -1.59
CA ARG A 71 -11.22 -11.71 -1.01
C ARG A 71 -12.22 -11.00 -1.92
N ALA A 72 -12.77 -9.88 -1.46
CA ALA A 72 -13.71 -9.09 -2.26
C ALA A 72 -13.18 -8.72 -3.66
N ASP A 73 -11.85 -8.56 -3.79
CA ASP A 73 -11.12 -8.23 -5.01
C ASP A 73 -10.28 -9.40 -5.56
N ARG A 74 -10.45 -10.63 -5.05
CA ARG A 74 -9.62 -11.80 -5.43
C ARG A 74 -10.46 -13.03 -5.73
N GLN A 75 -10.36 -13.51 -6.97
CA GLN A 75 -10.95 -14.76 -7.46
C GLN A 75 -9.85 -15.76 -7.82
N PRO A 76 -10.08 -17.07 -7.67
CA PRO A 76 -9.09 -18.10 -7.97
C PRO A 76 -8.82 -18.22 -9.48
N GLU A 77 -9.81 -17.87 -10.31
CA GLU A 77 -9.67 -17.65 -11.75
C GLU A 77 -9.93 -16.17 -12.03
N PHE A 78 -9.02 -15.53 -12.77
CA PHE A 78 -9.14 -14.13 -13.15
C PHE A 78 -8.50 -13.89 -14.52
N THR A 79 -8.87 -12.78 -15.16
CA THR A 79 -8.32 -12.42 -16.48
C THR A 79 -7.28 -11.32 -16.31
N GLN A 80 -6.13 -11.46 -16.97
CA GLN A 80 -5.10 -10.43 -17.07
C GLN A 80 -5.02 -9.89 -18.50
N ILE A 81 -4.65 -8.62 -18.61
CA ILE A 81 -4.07 -8.06 -19.85
C ILE A 81 -2.56 -8.20 -19.66
N ASP A 82 -1.99 -9.24 -20.24
CA ASP A 82 -0.56 -9.50 -20.15
C ASP A 82 0.17 -8.86 -21.33
N VAL A 83 1.33 -8.28 -21.06
CA VAL A 83 2.11 -7.49 -22.02
C VAL A 83 3.59 -7.76 -21.79
N GLU A 84 4.36 -7.85 -22.87
CA GLU A 84 5.82 -7.92 -22.84
C GLU A 84 6.41 -7.19 -24.06
N THR A 85 7.59 -6.59 -23.88
CA THR A 85 8.30 -5.82 -24.90
C THR A 85 9.79 -6.12 -24.87
N SER A 86 10.43 -6.17 -26.03
CA SER A 86 11.88 -6.23 -26.18
C SER A 86 12.47 -4.83 -26.37
N PHE A 87 13.75 -4.66 -25.99
CA PHE A 87 14.53 -3.43 -26.22
C PHE A 87 13.93 -2.13 -25.65
N MET A 88 13.01 -2.23 -24.69
CA MET A 88 12.40 -1.09 -24.00
C MET A 88 12.81 -1.05 -22.53
N THR A 89 12.99 0.16 -22.02
CA THR A 89 13.25 0.42 -20.59
C THR A 89 11.95 0.51 -19.79
N ALA A 90 12.03 0.39 -18.47
CA ALA A 90 10.85 0.48 -17.61
C ALA A 90 10.02 1.78 -17.80
N PRO A 91 10.61 2.99 -17.97
CA PRO A 91 9.84 4.19 -18.31
C PRO A 91 9.09 4.10 -19.63
N GLN A 92 9.72 3.54 -20.68
CA GLN A 92 9.09 3.39 -21.99
C GLN A 92 7.93 2.37 -21.96
N VAL A 93 8.07 1.29 -21.20
CA VAL A 93 6.96 0.36 -20.97
C VAL A 93 5.81 1.04 -20.23
N ARG A 94 6.11 1.82 -19.18
CA ARG A 94 5.09 2.58 -18.45
C ARG A 94 4.37 3.58 -19.34
N GLU A 95 5.07 4.28 -20.22
CA GLU A 95 4.47 5.24 -21.16
C GLU A 95 3.38 4.60 -22.02
N VAL A 96 3.65 3.44 -22.62
CA VAL A 96 2.66 2.73 -23.45
C VAL A 96 1.49 2.22 -22.61
N MET A 97 1.76 1.70 -21.40
CA MET A 97 0.71 1.20 -20.51
C MET A 97 -0.14 2.33 -19.91
N GLU A 98 0.45 3.48 -19.60
CA GLU A 98 -0.25 4.67 -19.15
C GLU A 98 -1.14 5.22 -20.27
N ALA A 99 -0.62 5.31 -21.50
CA ALA A 99 -1.40 5.72 -22.66
C ALA A 99 -2.61 4.80 -22.88
N LEU A 100 -2.44 3.47 -22.73
CA LEU A 100 -3.54 2.51 -22.78
C LEU A 100 -4.61 2.81 -21.71
N VAL A 101 -4.21 3.00 -20.45
CA VAL A 101 -5.17 3.26 -19.35
C VAL A 101 -5.87 4.60 -19.56
N ARG A 102 -5.15 5.66 -19.93
CA ARG A 102 -5.73 6.98 -20.23
C ARG A 102 -6.74 6.89 -21.38
N HIS A 103 -6.39 6.21 -22.45
CA HIS A 103 -7.29 5.99 -23.59
C HIS A 103 -8.55 5.22 -23.18
N LEU A 104 -8.41 4.13 -22.41
CA LEU A 104 -9.56 3.36 -21.93
C LEU A 104 -10.53 4.21 -21.08
N TRP A 105 -10.01 5.07 -20.20
CA TRP A 105 -10.88 5.95 -19.39
C TRP A 105 -11.54 7.03 -20.23
N LEU A 106 -10.84 7.59 -21.21
CA LEU A 106 -11.38 8.58 -22.12
C LEU A 106 -12.52 7.98 -22.97
N GLU A 107 -12.30 6.83 -23.59
CA GLU A 107 -13.29 6.19 -24.47
C GLU A 107 -14.50 5.65 -23.69
N VAL A 108 -14.27 4.98 -22.56
CA VAL A 108 -15.35 4.30 -21.81
C VAL A 108 -16.11 5.24 -20.88
N LYS A 109 -15.41 6.23 -20.29
CA LYS A 109 -15.97 7.11 -19.26
C LYS A 109 -16.00 8.58 -19.64
N GLY A 110 -15.34 9.01 -20.72
CA GLY A 110 -15.23 10.42 -21.09
C GLY A 110 -14.37 11.23 -20.13
N VAL A 111 -13.45 10.57 -19.40
CA VAL A 111 -12.63 11.21 -18.36
C VAL A 111 -11.17 11.20 -18.80
N ASP A 112 -10.56 12.39 -18.89
CA ASP A 112 -9.11 12.54 -18.98
C ASP A 112 -8.49 12.43 -17.59
N LEU A 113 -7.61 11.45 -17.41
CA LEU A 113 -6.88 11.22 -16.16
C LEU A 113 -5.67 12.15 -15.99
N GLY A 114 -5.21 12.81 -17.06
CA GLY A 114 -3.93 13.51 -17.08
C GLY A 114 -2.73 12.56 -17.01
N ASP A 115 -1.55 13.13 -16.75
CA ASP A 115 -0.30 12.38 -16.60
C ASP A 115 -0.22 11.71 -15.22
N PHE A 116 0.28 10.48 -15.16
CA PHE A 116 0.30 9.74 -13.90
C PHE A 116 1.46 10.21 -13.01
N PRO A 117 1.19 10.52 -11.72
CA PRO A 117 2.26 10.81 -10.78
C PRO A 117 3.11 9.57 -10.53
N VAL A 118 4.43 9.73 -10.54
CA VAL A 118 5.39 8.67 -10.25
C VAL A 118 5.88 8.81 -8.80
N MET A 119 5.74 7.74 -8.03
CA MET A 119 6.16 7.67 -6.64
C MET A 119 7.04 6.46 -6.41
N THR A 120 8.13 6.64 -5.64
CA THR A 120 8.97 5.51 -5.26
C THR A 120 8.28 4.65 -4.20
N PHE A 121 8.60 3.36 -4.14
CA PHE A 121 8.12 2.49 -3.07
C PHE A 121 8.42 3.06 -1.68
N ALA A 122 9.64 3.54 -1.46
CA ALA A 122 10.07 4.12 -0.20
C ALA A 122 9.24 5.36 0.18
N GLU A 123 8.91 6.20 -0.79
CA GLU A 123 8.06 7.37 -0.56
C GLU A 123 6.61 6.96 -0.25
N ALA A 124 6.05 5.99 -0.99
CA ALA A 124 4.69 5.51 -0.78
C ALA A 124 4.52 4.87 0.61
N GLU A 125 5.47 4.02 1.03
CA GLU A 125 5.49 3.44 2.37
C GLU A 125 5.69 4.51 3.45
N ARG A 126 6.58 5.49 3.21
CA ARG A 126 6.83 6.58 4.15
C ARG A 126 5.60 7.46 4.33
N ARG A 127 4.97 7.94 3.25
CA ARG A 127 3.86 8.91 3.33
C ARG A 127 2.50 8.27 3.58
N TYR A 128 2.29 7.03 3.15
CA TYR A 128 0.95 6.42 3.16
C TYR A 128 0.89 5.06 3.84
N GLY A 129 2.03 4.45 4.19
CA GLY A 129 2.06 3.10 4.76
C GLY A 129 1.52 2.05 3.80
N SER A 130 1.64 2.28 2.48
CA SER A 130 1.12 1.39 1.45
C SER A 130 1.92 1.51 0.16
N ASP A 131 2.09 0.39 -0.53
CA ASP A 131 2.62 0.27 -1.88
C ASP A 131 1.58 0.61 -2.98
N LYS A 132 0.34 0.87 -2.59
CA LYS A 132 -0.80 1.25 -3.46
C LYS A 132 -1.61 2.39 -2.84
N PRO A 133 -1.00 3.59 -2.68
CA PRO A 133 -1.63 4.68 -1.94
C PRO A 133 -2.89 5.19 -2.64
N ASP A 134 -3.99 5.32 -1.87
CA ASP A 134 -5.17 6.05 -2.32
C ASP A 134 -4.91 7.57 -2.21
N LEU A 135 -4.58 8.21 -3.33
CA LEU A 135 -4.26 9.64 -3.39
C LEU A 135 -5.48 10.56 -3.31
N ARG A 136 -6.70 10.02 -3.32
CA ARG A 136 -7.92 10.80 -3.08
C ARG A 136 -8.05 11.21 -1.61
N ASN A 137 -7.38 10.47 -0.73
CA ASN A 137 -7.31 10.77 0.69
C ASN A 137 -6.11 11.72 0.95
N PRO A 138 -6.33 12.94 1.44
CA PRO A 138 -5.26 13.94 1.59
C PRO A 138 -4.38 13.70 2.82
N MET A 139 -4.76 12.79 3.74
CA MET A 139 -3.97 12.54 4.96
C MET A 139 -2.64 11.86 4.62
N GLU A 140 -1.61 12.15 5.40
CA GLU A 140 -0.27 11.56 5.26
C GLU A 140 0.32 11.18 6.61
N LEU A 141 1.25 10.23 6.56
CA LEU A 141 2.09 9.82 7.69
C LEU A 141 3.33 10.72 7.74
N VAL A 142 3.63 11.21 8.94
CA VAL A 142 4.76 12.09 9.20
C VAL A 142 5.66 11.43 10.24
N ASP A 143 6.93 11.23 9.90
CA ASP A 143 7.89 10.62 10.83
C ASP A 143 8.31 11.62 11.92
N VAL A 144 8.25 11.16 13.18
CA VAL A 144 8.52 11.96 14.39
C VAL A 144 9.45 11.23 15.38
N ALA A 145 10.06 10.12 14.95
CA ALA A 145 10.93 9.28 15.78
C ALA A 145 12.14 10.05 16.35
N ASP A 146 12.76 10.93 15.58
CA ASP A 146 13.88 11.78 16.00
C ASP A 146 13.53 12.69 17.18
N LEU A 147 12.28 13.13 17.29
CA LEU A 147 11.78 13.95 18.41
C LEU A 147 11.56 13.14 19.70
N LEU A 148 11.55 11.80 19.59
CA LEU A 148 11.10 10.90 20.65
C LEU A 148 12.21 9.97 21.16
N LYS A 149 13.48 10.21 20.79
CA LYS A 149 14.60 9.34 21.20
C LYS A 149 14.89 9.38 22.70
N SER A 150 14.71 10.54 23.33
CA SER A 150 15.10 10.79 24.72
C SER A 150 13.93 10.77 25.70
N VAL A 151 12.71 10.42 25.27
CA VAL A 151 11.55 10.34 26.17
C VAL A 151 11.64 9.11 27.06
N GLU A 152 11.14 9.21 28.30
CA GLU A 152 11.11 8.07 29.23
C GLU A 152 10.10 6.99 28.81
N PHE A 153 9.15 7.34 27.93
CA PHE A 153 8.13 6.42 27.47
C PHE A 153 8.69 5.40 26.48
N ALA A 154 9.03 4.22 27.00
CA ALA A 154 9.67 3.12 26.24
C ALA A 154 8.91 2.71 24.96
N VAL A 155 7.58 2.87 24.92
CA VAL A 155 6.76 2.58 23.73
C VAL A 155 7.14 3.47 22.54
N PHE A 156 7.58 4.71 22.80
CA PHE A 156 8.11 5.61 21.78
C PHE A 156 9.64 5.52 21.67
N ALA A 157 10.35 5.58 22.80
CA ALA A 157 11.80 5.59 22.79
C ALA A 157 12.42 4.31 22.21
N GLY A 158 11.80 3.14 22.40
CA GLY A 158 12.28 1.89 21.83
C GLY A 158 12.31 1.93 20.30
N PRO A 159 11.15 2.05 19.63
CA PRO A 159 11.10 2.18 18.17
C PRO A 159 11.82 3.42 17.60
N ALA A 160 11.91 4.51 18.36
CA ALA A 160 12.64 5.71 17.95
C ALA A 160 14.16 5.52 17.88
N ASN A 161 14.72 4.64 18.72
CA ASN A 161 16.16 4.35 18.77
C ASN A 161 16.54 3.06 17.99
N ASP A 162 15.57 2.23 17.59
CA ASP A 162 15.82 1.06 16.75
C ASP A 162 15.88 1.44 15.26
N PRO A 163 16.98 1.13 14.52
CA PRO A 163 17.06 1.37 13.07
C PRO A 163 16.00 0.60 12.23
N LYS A 164 15.44 -0.48 12.78
CA LYS A 164 14.30 -1.23 12.21
C LYS A 164 12.95 -0.75 12.73
N GLY A 165 12.96 0.14 13.72
CA GLY A 165 11.81 0.82 14.28
C GLY A 165 11.34 2.00 13.43
N ARG A 166 10.14 2.48 13.75
CA ARG A 166 9.53 3.67 13.20
C ARG A 166 8.59 4.27 14.23
N VAL A 167 8.55 5.60 14.31
CA VAL A 167 7.47 6.32 14.98
C VAL A 167 6.90 7.34 14.01
N ALA A 168 5.67 7.10 13.57
CA ALA A 168 4.96 7.94 12.63
C ALA A 168 3.67 8.48 13.25
N ALA A 169 3.39 9.74 12.93
CA ALA A 169 2.19 10.47 13.32
C ALA A 169 1.24 10.55 12.11
N LEU A 170 -0.06 10.41 12.39
CA LEU A 170 -1.14 10.62 11.43
C LEU A 170 -2.03 11.75 11.94
N ARG A 171 -1.98 12.90 11.26
CA ARG A 171 -2.90 14.02 11.51
C ARG A 171 -4.27 13.71 10.90
N VAL A 172 -5.32 13.89 11.70
CA VAL A 172 -6.71 13.74 11.30
C VAL A 172 -7.40 15.10 11.46
N PRO A 173 -7.63 15.84 10.36
CA PRO A 173 -8.33 17.12 10.39
C PRO A 173 -9.70 17.01 11.07
N GLY A 174 -9.99 17.89 12.04
CA GLY A 174 -11.25 17.86 12.81
C GLY A 174 -11.41 16.67 13.77
N GLY A 175 -10.38 15.84 13.91
CA GLY A 175 -10.43 14.59 14.69
C GLY A 175 -10.59 14.78 16.20
N ALA A 176 -10.46 15.99 16.75
CA ALA A 176 -10.67 16.23 18.19
C ALA A 176 -12.11 15.90 18.63
N GLN A 177 -13.07 15.93 17.70
CA GLN A 177 -14.48 15.57 17.94
C GLN A 177 -14.71 14.07 18.15
N LEU A 178 -13.73 13.21 17.83
CA LEU A 178 -13.88 11.77 18.00
C LEU A 178 -14.19 11.41 19.46
N SER A 179 -15.27 10.66 19.67
CA SER A 179 -15.64 10.13 20.97
C SER A 179 -14.61 9.11 21.48
N ARG A 180 -14.58 8.88 22.80
CA ARG A 180 -13.69 7.88 23.38
C ARG A 180 -13.93 6.48 22.80
N LYS A 181 -15.20 6.12 22.57
CA LYS A 181 -15.60 4.86 21.94
C LYS A 181 -14.98 4.71 20.54
N GLN A 182 -15.08 5.74 19.70
CA GLN A 182 -14.47 5.69 18.35
C GLN A 182 -12.95 5.51 18.41
N ILE A 183 -12.28 6.20 19.35
CA ILE A 183 -10.84 6.05 19.55
C ILE A 183 -10.47 4.63 19.98
N ASP A 184 -11.22 4.04 20.92
CA ASP A 184 -11.00 2.66 21.36
C ASP A 184 -11.28 1.64 20.22
N ASP A 185 -12.30 1.89 19.39
CA ASP A 185 -12.59 1.10 18.19
C ASP A 185 -11.45 1.17 17.16
N TYR A 186 -10.86 2.35 16.94
CA TYR A 186 -9.66 2.49 16.11
C TYR A 186 -8.44 1.81 16.72
N GLY A 187 -8.29 1.87 18.05
CA GLY A 187 -7.27 1.13 18.78
C GLY A 187 -7.39 -0.39 18.58
N ASN A 188 -8.61 -0.93 18.57
CA ASN A 188 -8.85 -2.34 18.28
C ASN A 188 -8.63 -2.68 16.81
N PHE A 189 -8.98 -1.77 15.90
CA PHE A 189 -8.74 -1.96 14.47
C PHE A 189 -7.25 -2.09 14.13
N VAL A 190 -6.39 -1.21 14.67
CA VAL A 190 -4.94 -1.27 14.38
C VAL A 190 -4.25 -2.50 14.96
N LYS A 191 -4.80 -3.12 16.02
CA LYS A 191 -4.28 -4.38 16.59
C LYS A 191 -4.35 -5.54 15.60
N ILE A 192 -5.29 -5.54 14.66
CA ILE A 192 -5.40 -6.55 13.60
C ILE A 192 -4.13 -6.56 12.73
N TYR A 193 -3.45 -5.42 12.63
CA TYR A 193 -2.21 -5.23 11.89
C TYR A 193 -0.96 -5.35 12.77
N GLY A 194 -1.10 -5.84 14.00
CA GLY A 194 0.00 -6.11 14.93
C GLY A 194 0.40 -4.94 15.84
N ALA A 195 -0.26 -3.78 15.75
CA ALA A 195 0.03 -2.66 16.63
C ALA A 195 -0.35 -2.98 18.09
N LYS A 196 0.53 -2.66 19.05
CA LYS A 196 0.29 -2.93 20.48
C LYS A 196 -0.70 -1.94 21.12
N GLY A 197 -0.86 -0.77 20.52
CA GLY A 197 -1.77 0.28 20.97
C GLY A 197 -1.83 1.42 19.96
N LEU A 198 -2.70 2.40 20.26
CA LEU A 198 -2.87 3.59 19.44
C LEU A 198 -2.79 4.81 20.36
N ALA A 199 -1.60 5.39 20.48
CA ALA A 199 -1.43 6.64 21.20
C ALA A 199 -2.01 7.80 20.39
N TYR A 200 -2.50 8.83 21.07
CA TYR A 200 -3.15 9.96 20.41
C TYR A 200 -2.96 11.28 21.17
N ILE A 201 -3.06 12.40 20.47
CA ILE A 201 -3.15 13.75 21.03
C ILE A 201 -4.34 14.46 20.38
N LYS A 202 -5.32 14.89 21.19
CA LYS A 202 -6.33 15.86 20.76
C LYS A 202 -5.79 17.26 20.90
N VAL A 203 -5.86 18.03 19.83
CA VAL A 203 -5.44 19.43 19.79
C VAL A 203 -6.68 20.29 19.95
N ASN A 204 -6.88 20.89 21.13
CA ASN A 204 -8.02 21.78 21.35
C ASN A 204 -7.63 23.23 21.06
N GLU A 205 -6.54 23.71 21.68
CA GLU A 205 -6.05 25.09 21.55
C GLU A 205 -4.52 25.13 21.63
N ARG A 206 -3.82 25.16 20.50
CA ARG A 206 -2.35 25.15 20.45
C ARG A 206 -1.70 26.28 21.24
N ALA A 207 -2.33 27.46 21.25
CA ALA A 207 -1.82 28.63 21.97
C ALA A 207 -1.68 28.42 23.49
N LYS A 208 -2.40 27.44 24.07
CA LYS A 208 -2.31 27.09 25.50
C LYS A 208 -1.25 26.03 25.80
N GLY A 209 -0.45 25.62 24.81
CA GLY A 209 0.60 24.61 24.99
C GLY A 209 0.03 23.28 25.52
N LEU A 210 0.62 22.75 26.60
CA LEU A 210 0.21 21.47 27.18
C LEU A 210 -1.23 21.45 27.73
N ASP A 211 -1.74 22.58 28.23
CA ASP A 211 -3.13 22.68 28.72
C ASP A 211 -4.15 22.69 27.56
N GLY A 212 -3.67 23.02 26.36
CA GLY A 212 -4.43 23.05 25.13
C GLY A 212 -4.62 21.70 24.45
N ILE A 213 -4.00 20.63 24.98
CA ILE A 213 -4.09 19.29 24.42
C ILE A 213 -4.71 18.30 25.40
N ASN A 214 -5.42 17.30 24.87
CA ASN A 214 -5.92 16.17 25.66
C ASN A 214 -5.30 14.87 25.14
N SER A 215 -4.45 14.26 25.97
CA SER A 215 -3.75 13.04 25.60
C SER A 215 -3.38 12.20 26.82
N PRO A 216 -3.56 10.87 26.78
CA PRO A 216 -3.04 9.97 27.80
C PRO A 216 -1.51 9.86 27.77
N VAL A 217 -0.85 10.30 26.68
CA VAL A 217 0.62 10.27 26.54
C VAL A 217 1.28 11.63 26.80
N ALA A 218 0.52 12.73 26.93
CA ALA A 218 1.08 14.06 27.19
C ALA A 218 1.97 14.12 28.42
N LYS A 219 1.63 13.38 29.48
CA LYS A 219 2.42 13.33 30.73
C LYS A 219 3.84 12.78 30.55
N PHE A 220 4.12 12.13 29.42
CA PHE A 220 5.44 11.58 29.10
C PHE A 220 6.22 12.43 28.07
N LEU A 221 5.64 13.53 27.61
CA LEU A 221 6.21 14.42 26.61
C LEU A 221 6.44 15.80 27.23
N THR A 222 7.48 16.49 26.78
CA THR A 222 7.71 17.89 27.14
C THR A 222 6.91 18.81 26.22
N ALA A 223 6.69 20.06 26.65
CA ALA A 223 6.02 21.07 25.82
C ALA A 223 6.75 21.25 24.46
N ASP A 224 8.08 21.27 24.47
CA ASP A 224 8.91 21.41 23.26
C ASP A 224 8.71 20.25 22.28
N ILE A 225 8.63 19.01 22.78
CA ILE A 225 8.40 17.83 21.93
C ILE A 225 7.00 17.87 21.32
N VAL A 226 5.99 18.22 22.13
CA VAL A 226 4.61 18.35 21.64
C VAL A 226 4.55 19.41 20.55
N GLU A 227 5.12 20.60 20.78
CA GLU A 227 5.08 21.68 19.79
C GLU A 227 5.82 21.32 18.50
N ALA A 228 7.00 20.68 18.59
CA ALA A 228 7.75 20.22 17.43
C ALA A 228 6.96 19.17 16.60
N ILE A 229 6.20 18.29 17.27
CA ILE A 229 5.32 17.33 16.60
C ILE A 229 4.15 18.06 15.92
N LEU A 230 3.51 19.01 16.60
CA LEU A 230 2.38 19.77 16.07
C LEU A 230 2.79 20.61 14.86
N GLU A 231 3.96 21.24 14.91
CA GLU A 231 4.54 21.98 13.79
C GLU A 231 4.82 21.06 12.59
N ARG A 232 5.53 19.94 12.81
CA ARG A 232 5.90 19.02 11.72
C ARG A 232 4.70 18.34 11.07
N THR A 233 3.67 18.02 11.85
CA THR A 233 2.41 17.45 11.33
C THR A 233 1.47 18.51 10.75
N GLY A 234 1.76 19.79 10.99
CA GLY A 234 0.88 20.90 10.61
C GLY A 234 -0.46 20.88 11.33
N ALA A 235 -0.57 20.25 12.51
CA ALA A 235 -1.83 20.10 13.23
C ALA A 235 -2.42 21.45 13.64
N GLN A 236 -3.73 21.57 13.60
CA GLN A 236 -4.46 22.79 13.95
C GLN A 236 -5.40 22.54 15.13
N ASP A 237 -5.95 23.61 15.68
CA ASP A 237 -7.00 23.52 16.69
C ASP A 237 -8.20 22.74 16.14
N GLY A 238 -8.67 21.76 16.91
CA GLY A 238 -9.71 20.82 16.50
C GLY A 238 -9.20 19.52 15.86
N ASP A 239 -7.90 19.37 15.63
CA ASP A 239 -7.34 18.16 15.03
C ASP A 239 -7.03 17.06 16.06
N MET A 240 -6.84 15.85 15.54
CA MET A 240 -6.27 14.72 16.29
C MET A 240 -4.97 14.27 15.63
N ILE A 241 -4.00 13.88 16.43
CA ILE A 241 -2.82 13.16 15.98
C ILE A 241 -2.86 11.75 16.56
N PHE A 242 -2.82 10.73 15.70
CA PHE A 242 -2.56 9.34 16.11
C PHE A 242 -1.09 8.99 15.91
N PHE A 243 -0.57 8.08 16.73
CA PHE A 243 0.82 7.62 16.66
C PHE A 243 0.88 6.10 16.51
N GLY A 244 1.71 5.65 15.57
CA GLY A 244 2.16 4.27 15.48
C GLY A 244 3.64 4.20 15.82
N ALA A 245 4.00 3.37 16.80
CA ALA A 245 5.37 3.19 17.27
C ALA A 245 5.67 1.70 17.44
N ASP A 246 6.36 1.11 16.46
CA ASP A 246 6.77 -0.29 16.43
C ASP A 246 7.83 -0.47 15.31
N ASN A 247 8.09 -1.69 14.87
CA ASN A 247 8.85 -1.94 13.64
C ASN A 247 8.17 -1.31 12.40
N LYS A 248 8.98 -0.99 11.38
CA LYS A 248 8.53 -0.30 10.15
C LYS A 248 7.26 -0.91 9.52
N LYS A 249 7.23 -2.25 9.40
CA LYS A 249 6.11 -2.97 8.79
C LYS A 249 4.82 -2.77 9.56
N VAL A 250 4.84 -2.99 10.88
CA VAL A 250 3.65 -2.84 11.73
C VAL A 250 3.13 -1.40 11.69
N VAL A 251 4.01 -0.40 11.74
CA VAL A 251 3.60 1.01 11.65
C VAL A 251 2.99 1.34 10.30
N ALA A 252 3.62 0.90 9.19
CA ALA A 252 3.10 1.12 7.85
C ALA A 252 1.73 0.46 7.65
N ASP A 253 1.61 -0.84 7.97
CA ASP A 253 0.37 -1.60 7.81
C ASP A 253 -0.77 -1.00 8.67
N ALA A 254 -0.50 -0.73 9.96
CA ALA A 254 -1.50 -0.25 10.89
C ALA A 254 -1.97 1.18 10.58
N LEU A 255 -1.04 2.12 10.39
CA LEU A 255 -1.41 3.51 10.13
C LEU A 255 -1.89 3.73 8.70
N GLY A 256 -1.36 2.99 7.72
CA GLY A 256 -1.86 3.03 6.34
C GLY A 256 -3.30 2.55 6.24
N ALA A 257 -3.64 1.45 6.94
CA ALA A 257 -5.02 0.98 7.03
C ALA A 257 -5.92 1.95 7.81
N LEU A 258 -5.44 2.50 8.94
CA LEU A 258 -6.20 3.45 9.76
C LEU A 258 -6.51 4.72 8.96
N ARG A 259 -5.53 5.25 8.22
CA ARG A 259 -5.68 6.39 7.31
C ARG A 259 -6.85 6.18 6.34
N LEU A 260 -6.93 5.02 5.70
CA LEU A 260 -8.02 4.71 4.76
C LEU A 260 -9.37 4.53 5.48
N LYS A 261 -9.38 3.96 6.69
CA LYS A 261 -10.61 3.79 7.47
C LYS A 261 -11.20 5.14 7.90
N LEU A 262 -10.34 6.05 8.34
CA LEU A 262 -10.74 7.40 8.78
C LEU A 262 -11.34 8.22 7.63
N ALA A 263 -10.83 8.09 6.40
CA ALA A 263 -11.35 8.84 5.25
C ALA A 263 -12.69 8.33 4.70
N LYS A 264 -13.15 7.14 5.14
CA LYS A 264 -14.46 6.59 4.76
C LYS A 264 -15.59 6.99 5.71
N THR A 265 -15.26 7.69 6.79
CA THR A 265 -16.20 8.14 7.83
C THR A 265 -16.52 9.60 7.61
#